data_AF-A0A529LLI5-F1
#
_entry.id   AF-A0A529LLI5-F1
#
_cell.length_a   1.000
_cell.length_b   1.000
_cell.length_c   1.000
_cell.angle_alpha   90.00
_cell.angle_beta   90.00
_cell.angle_gamma   90.00
#
_symmetry.space_group_name_H-M   'P 1'
#
loop_
_entity.id
_entity.type
_entity.pdbx_description
1 polymer ?
#
loop_
_entity_poly.entity_id
_entity_poly.type
_entity_poly.pdbx_seq_one_letter_code
_entity_poly.pdbx_strand_id
1 'polypeptide(L)'
;AQDRAAQLLKTHVGTQAQLDDAQTALDQAKAALVGADAQIAAAQANIGVLEAQRAESASTLASLQLTRDKAQRDLSFTVLKAPYDGVVGNRSVEQGDLVSPGQKLAVVVPMDKLYIVGNFKETQLGRMVPGEKVRITVDAIDGQS
;
A
#
# COMPACT_ATOMS: atom_id res chain seq x y z
N ALA A 1 -36.95 -15.34 -49.28
CA ALA A 1 -36.37 -14.81 -50.53
C ALA A 1 -36.09 -15.92 -51.55
N GLN A 2 -35.57 -17.08 -51.12
CA GLN A 2 -35.38 -18.26 -51.98
C GLN A 2 -36.67 -18.79 -52.63
N ASP A 3 -37.80 -18.74 -51.91
CA ASP A 3 -39.09 -19.23 -52.43
C ASP A 3 -39.60 -18.44 -53.65
N ARG A 4 -39.21 -17.16 -53.76
CA ARG A 4 -39.63 -16.27 -54.86
C ARG A 4 -38.84 -16.51 -56.14
N ALA A 5 -37.57 -16.89 -56.01
CA ALA A 5 -36.72 -17.25 -57.13
C ALA A 5 -37.13 -18.60 -57.73
N ALA A 6 -37.51 -19.58 -56.88
CA ALA A 6 -38.00 -20.87 -57.32
C ALA A 6 -39.35 -20.80 -58.06
N GLN A 7 -40.21 -19.84 -57.70
CA GLN A 7 -41.51 -19.64 -58.37
C GLN A 7 -41.39 -19.03 -59.77
N LEU A 8 -40.35 -18.22 -60.03
CA LEU A 8 -40.16 -17.52 -61.31
C LEU A 8 -39.60 -18.43 -62.43
N LEU A 9 -38.99 -19.57 -62.07
CA LEU A 9 -38.48 -20.61 -62.98
C LEU A 9 -39.57 -21.30 -63.85
N LYS A 10 -40.84 -21.24 -63.44
CA LYS A 10 -41.96 -21.82 -64.20
C LYS A 10 -42.35 -21.00 -65.43
N THR A 11 -41.82 -19.80 -65.60
CA THR A 11 -42.06 -18.91 -66.74
C THR A 11 -40.73 -18.71 -67.46
N HIS A 12 -40.58 -19.37 -68.62
CA HIS A 12 -39.35 -19.43 -69.40
C HIS A 12 -38.75 -18.04 -69.72
N VAL A 13 -37.40 -18.00 -69.72
CA VAL A 13 -36.49 -16.90 -70.13
C VAL A 13 -36.05 -15.92 -69.02
N GLY A 14 -35.91 -16.40 -67.78
CA GLY A 14 -34.92 -15.90 -66.80
C GLY A 14 -33.94 -17.05 -66.53
N THR A 15 -32.70 -16.91 -66.98
CA THR A 15 -31.78 -17.98 -67.40
C THR A 15 -31.11 -18.68 -66.21
N GLN A 16 -30.86 -20.00 -66.32
CA GLN A 16 -30.12 -20.81 -65.33
C GLN A 16 -28.90 -20.08 -64.70
N ALA A 17 -28.19 -19.30 -65.50
CA ALA A 17 -27.07 -18.45 -65.07
C ALA A 17 -27.43 -17.45 -63.94
N GLN A 18 -28.61 -16.81 -63.97
CA GLN A 18 -29.04 -15.90 -62.90
C GLN A 18 -29.24 -16.61 -61.56
N LEU A 19 -29.59 -17.89 -61.60
CA LEU A 19 -29.75 -18.73 -60.42
C LEU A 19 -28.40 -19.14 -59.85
N ASP A 20 -27.48 -19.57 -60.72
CA ASP A 20 -26.11 -19.92 -60.37
C ASP A 20 -25.35 -18.70 -59.78
N ASP A 21 -25.55 -17.51 -60.36
CA ASP A 21 -25.00 -16.25 -59.85
C ASP A 21 -25.57 -15.90 -58.45
N ALA A 22 -26.88 -16.05 -58.26
CA ALA A 22 -27.52 -15.79 -56.98
C ALA A 22 -27.09 -16.79 -55.90
N GLN A 23 -26.88 -18.06 -56.25
CA GLN A 23 -26.33 -19.07 -55.34
C GLN A 23 -24.87 -18.76 -54.97
N THR A 24 -24.05 -18.39 -55.95
CA THR A 24 -22.67 -17.98 -55.71
C THR A 24 -22.60 -16.76 -54.78
N ALA A 25 -23.42 -15.74 -55.02
CA ALA A 25 -23.50 -14.56 -54.16
C ALA A 25 -23.96 -14.90 -52.74
N LEU A 26 -24.93 -15.82 -52.60
CA LEU A 26 -25.39 -16.31 -51.29
C LEU A 26 -24.27 -17.04 -50.55
N ASP A 27 -23.52 -17.92 -51.22
CA ASP A 27 -22.46 -18.69 -50.59
C ASP A 27 -21.25 -17.81 -50.22
N GLN A 28 -20.94 -16.80 -51.03
CA GLN A 28 -19.99 -15.74 -50.68
C GLN A 28 -20.44 -14.96 -49.43
N ALA A 29 -21.72 -14.56 -49.37
CA ALA A 29 -22.26 -13.85 -48.21
C ALA A 29 -22.24 -14.72 -46.93
N LYS A 30 -22.55 -16.01 -47.04
CA LYS A 30 -22.42 -16.96 -45.91
C LYS A 30 -20.97 -17.11 -45.45
N ALA A 31 -20.02 -17.25 -46.38
CA ALA A 31 -18.61 -17.34 -46.05
C ALA A 31 -18.11 -16.06 -45.36
N ALA A 32 -18.54 -14.89 -45.84
CA ALA A 32 -18.24 -13.61 -45.21
C ALA A 32 -18.83 -13.50 -43.79
N LEU A 33 -20.05 -13.99 -43.57
CA LEU A 33 -20.68 -14.04 -42.25
C LEU A 33 -19.88 -14.93 -41.29
N VAL A 34 -19.51 -16.14 -41.70
CA VAL A 34 -18.67 -17.04 -40.89
C VAL A 34 -17.32 -16.40 -40.55
N GLY A 35 -16.71 -15.70 -41.52
CA GLY A 35 -15.48 -14.95 -41.28
C GLY A 35 -15.65 -13.82 -40.26
N ALA A 36 -16.75 -13.06 -40.35
CA ALA A 36 -17.08 -12.00 -39.41
C ALA A 36 -17.34 -12.55 -37.99
N ASP A 37 -18.09 -13.64 -37.86
CA ASP A 37 -18.35 -14.31 -36.58
C ASP A 37 -17.05 -14.80 -35.92
N ALA A 38 -16.13 -15.37 -36.71
CA ALA A 38 -14.81 -15.77 -36.21
C ALA A 38 -13.98 -14.56 -35.73
N GLN A 39 -14.06 -13.42 -36.43
CA GLN A 39 -13.41 -12.19 -35.98
C GLN A 39 -14.01 -11.65 -34.68
N ILE A 40 -15.33 -11.71 -34.52
CA ILE A 40 -16.00 -11.32 -33.27
C ILE A 40 -15.55 -12.22 -32.12
N ALA A 41 -15.51 -13.55 -32.33
CA ALA A 41 -15.06 -14.50 -31.31
C ALA A 41 -13.59 -14.24 -30.91
N ALA A 42 -12.71 -13.96 -31.88
CA ALA A 42 -11.31 -13.61 -31.62
C ALA A 42 -11.18 -12.28 -30.84
N ALA A 43 -11.98 -11.27 -31.20
CA ALA A 43 -12.00 -9.99 -30.50
C ALA A 43 -12.49 -10.15 -29.04
N GLN A 44 -13.52 -10.96 -28.81
CA GLN A 44 -14.01 -11.28 -27.46
C GLN A 44 -12.96 -12.00 -26.62
N ALA A 45 -12.24 -12.97 -27.21
CA ALA A 45 -11.14 -13.63 -26.52
C ALA A 45 -10.01 -12.64 -26.14
N ASN A 46 -9.67 -11.71 -27.04
CA ASN A 46 -8.70 -10.66 -26.76
C ASN A 46 -9.14 -9.74 -25.62
N ILE A 47 -10.44 -9.41 -25.52
CA ILE A 47 -10.97 -8.65 -24.38
C ILE A 47 -10.71 -9.40 -23.07
N GLY A 48 -10.99 -10.70 -23.01
CA GLY A 48 -10.72 -11.50 -21.81
C GLY A 48 -9.24 -11.52 -21.40
N VAL A 49 -8.33 -11.56 -22.37
CA VAL A 49 -6.88 -11.45 -22.11
C VAL A 49 -6.52 -10.07 -21.55
N LEU A 50 -7.06 -9.00 -22.14
CA LEU A 50 -6.80 -7.62 -21.69
C LEU A 50 -7.37 -7.37 -20.28
N GLU A 51 -8.54 -7.93 -19.96
CA GLU A 51 -9.11 -7.86 -18.62
C GLU A 51 -8.23 -8.56 -17.58
N ALA A 52 -7.72 -9.75 -17.91
CA ALA A 52 -6.79 -10.47 -17.05
C ALA A 52 -5.48 -9.68 -16.82
N GLN A 53 -4.88 -9.14 -17.89
CA GLN A 53 -3.69 -8.30 -17.81
C GLN A 53 -3.92 -7.02 -16.98
N ARG A 54 -5.11 -6.43 -17.09
CA ARG A 54 -5.50 -5.25 -16.30
C ARG A 54 -5.60 -5.60 -14.82
N ALA A 55 -6.20 -6.75 -14.48
CA ALA A 55 -6.30 -7.22 -13.10
C ALA A 55 -4.91 -7.50 -12.49
N GLU A 56 -4.01 -8.14 -13.26
CA GLU A 56 -2.62 -8.38 -12.86
C GLU A 56 -1.86 -7.06 -12.63
N SER A 57 -2.01 -6.10 -13.54
CA SER A 57 -1.39 -4.77 -13.43
C SER A 57 -1.89 -4.02 -12.21
N ALA A 58 -3.19 -4.10 -11.92
CA ALA A 58 -3.78 -3.48 -10.72
C ALA A 58 -3.24 -4.10 -9.43
N SER A 59 -3.09 -5.43 -9.39
CA SER A 59 -2.46 -6.14 -8.27
C SER A 59 -1.01 -5.72 -8.07
N THR A 60 -0.25 -5.62 -9.16
CA THR A 60 1.15 -5.17 -9.14
C THR A 60 1.26 -3.74 -8.60
N LEU A 61 0.38 -2.84 -9.05
CA LEU A 61 0.33 -1.47 -8.57
C LEU A 61 0.05 -1.41 -7.06
N ALA A 62 -0.91 -2.19 -6.55
CA ALA A 62 -1.22 -2.24 -5.12
C ALA A 62 -0.02 -2.74 -4.30
N SER A 63 0.69 -3.76 -4.78
CA SER A 63 1.91 -4.28 -4.13
C SER A 63 3.03 -3.22 -4.08
N LEU A 64 3.23 -2.48 -5.18
CA LEU A 64 4.21 -1.40 -5.24
C LEU A 64 3.83 -0.24 -4.30
N GLN A 65 2.55 0.09 -4.18
CA GLN A 65 2.07 1.08 -3.22
C GLN A 65 2.36 0.66 -1.78
N LEU A 66 2.10 -0.59 -1.41
CA LEU A 66 2.43 -1.13 -0.08
C LEU A 66 3.94 -1.07 0.19
N THR A 67 4.76 -1.39 -0.81
CA THR A 67 6.22 -1.29 -0.71
C THR A 67 6.67 0.14 -0.47
N ARG A 68 6.08 1.11 -1.19
CA ARG A 68 6.33 2.54 -0.99
C ARG A 68 5.91 2.99 0.42
N ASP A 69 4.74 2.58 0.88
CA ASP A 69 4.23 2.95 2.22
C ASP A 69 5.09 2.35 3.34
N LYS A 70 5.61 1.14 3.14
CA LYS A 70 6.60 0.54 4.04
C LYS A 70 7.89 1.37 4.07
N ALA A 71 8.46 1.69 2.91
CA ALA A 71 9.67 2.51 2.82
C ALA A 71 9.48 3.90 3.46
N GLN A 72 8.31 4.50 3.30
CA GLN A 72 7.98 5.78 3.92
C GLN A 72 7.89 5.69 5.45
N ARG A 73 7.38 4.58 6.01
CA ARG A 73 7.40 4.32 7.45
C ARG A 73 8.82 4.05 7.97
N ASP A 74 9.60 3.27 7.24
CA ASP A 74 10.99 2.99 7.61
C ASP A 74 11.81 4.31 7.63
N LEU A 75 11.56 5.21 6.68
CA LEU A 75 12.13 6.56 6.68
C LEU A 75 11.65 7.38 7.88
N SER A 76 10.37 7.33 8.25
CA SER A 76 9.87 8.10 9.39
C SER A 76 10.45 7.62 10.73
N PHE A 77 10.79 6.33 10.83
CA PHE A 77 11.48 5.77 12.00
C PHE A 77 12.95 6.21 12.14
N THR A 78 13.54 6.84 11.12
CA THR A 78 14.88 7.46 11.24
C THR A 78 14.87 8.74 12.09
N VAL A 79 13.69 9.34 12.29
CA VAL A 79 13.51 10.53 13.14
C VAL A 79 12.86 10.11 14.45
N LEU A 80 13.68 10.01 15.49
CA LEU A 80 13.22 9.69 16.84
C LEU A 80 12.64 10.95 17.51
N LYS A 81 11.38 10.86 17.95
CA LYS A 81 10.69 11.90 18.71
C LYS A 81 10.49 11.46 20.15
N ALA A 82 10.52 12.40 21.09
CA ALA A 82 10.21 12.13 22.48
C ALA A 82 8.73 11.69 22.62
N PRO A 83 8.43 10.59 23.33
CA PRO A 83 7.06 10.11 23.50
C PRO A 83 6.24 10.92 24.51
N TYR A 84 6.90 11.72 25.35
CA TYR A 84 6.30 12.59 26.37
C TYR A 84 7.24 13.75 26.71
N ASP A 85 6.70 14.76 27.38
CA ASP A 85 7.45 15.91 27.85
C ASP A 85 8.40 15.53 29.01
N GLY A 86 9.64 16.02 28.94
CA GLY A 86 10.65 15.74 29.95
C GLY A 86 12.00 16.33 29.54
N VAL A 87 13.01 16.07 30.35
CA VAL A 87 14.39 16.48 30.03
C VAL A 87 15.17 15.26 29.56
N VAL A 88 15.91 15.44 28.48
CA VAL A 88 16.85 14.43 28.01
C VAL A 88 17.98 14.35 29.02
N GLY A 89 18.09 13.20 29.68
CA GLY A 89 19.20 12.85 30.55
C GLY A 89 20.40 12.36 29.75
N ASN A 90 20.96 11.22 30.15
CA ASN A 90 22.19 10.70 29.55
C ASN A 90 21.98 10.32 28.07
N ARG A 91 22.76 10.91 27.16
CA ARG A 91 22.78 10.60 25.72
C ARG A 91 24.01 9.78 25.41
N SER A 92 23.83 8.59 24.85
CA SER A 92 24.90 7.60 24.64
C SER A 92 25.39 7.51 23.19
N VAL A 93 25.01 8.47 22.35
CA VAL A 93 25.39 8.51 20.92
C VAL A 93 25.76 9.91 20.46
N GLU A 94 26.67 9.95 19.51
CA GLU A 94 27.18 11.14 18.85
C GLU A 94 26.89 11.14 17.35
N GLN A 95 27.12 12.30 16.72
CA GLN A 95 26.91 12.44 15.29
C GLN A 95 27.92 11.58 14.52
N GLY A 96 27.43 10.74 13.61
CA GLY A 96 28.26 9.82 12.82
C GLY A 96 28.27 8.40 13.36
N ASP A 97 27.71 8.15 14.54
CA ASP A 97 27.60 6.80 15.10
C ASP A 97 26.61 5.95 14.30
N LEU A 98 27.02 4.71 14.02
CA LEU A 98 26.12 3.68 13.49
C LEU A 98 25.35 3.04 14.65
N VAL A 99 24.03 3.14 14.61
CA VAL A 99 23.14 2.63 15.66
C VAL A 99 22.28 1.48 15.14
N SER A 100 22.03 0.49 15.99
CA SER A 100 21.18 -0.66 15.66
C SER A 100 19.79 -0.57 16.33
N PRO A 101 18.74 -1.18 15.74
CA PRO A 101 17.43 -1.26 16.40
C PRO A 101 17.52 -1.86 17.81
N GLY A 102 16.86 -1.21 18.77
CA GLY A 102 16.87 -1.63 20.17
C GLY A 102 18.02 -1.09 21.02
N GLN A 103 19.01 -0.44 20.40
CA GLN A 103 20.06 0.27 21.12
C GLN A 103 19.46 1.48 21.86
N LYS A 104 19.79 1.62 23.15
CA LYS A 104 19.40 2.79 23.94
C LYS A 104 20.26 3.97 23.54
N LEU A 105 19.62 5.06 23.10
CA LEU A 105 20.31 6.26 22.60
C LEU A 105 20.27 7.41 23.60
N ALA A 106 19.15 7.57 24.29
CA ALA A 106 18.95 8.60 25.30
C ALA A 106 17.88 8.19 26.31
N VAL A 107 17.88 8.83 27.48
CA VAL A 107 16.83 8.69 28.49
C VAL A 107 16.06 10.01 28.57
N VAL A 108 14.73 9.97 28.56
CA VAL A 108 13.89 11.14 28.83
C VAL A 108 13.32 10.98 30.24
N VAL A 109 13.53 11.97 31.10
CA VAL A 109 13.06 11.96 32.49
C VAL A 109 11.85 12.88 32.62
N PRO A 110 10.68 12.38 33.03
CA PRO A 110 9.50 13.20 33.24
C PRO A 110 9.63 13.99 34.55
N MET A 111 9.30 15.29 34.50
CA MET A 111 9.52 16.22 35.63
C MET A 111 8.40 16.21 36.67
N ASP A 112 7.28 15.56 36.39
CA ASP A 112 6.12 15.44 37.28
C ASP A 112 6.30 14.39 38.39
N LYS A 113 7.32 13.52 38.28
CA LYS A 113 7.59 12.40 39.22
C LYS A 113 9.00 12.42 39.79
N LEU A 114 9.56 13.61 39.98
CA LEU A 114 10.90 13.74 40.56
C LEU A 114 10.88 13.41 42.07
N TYR A 115 11.78 12.53 42.50
CA TYR A 115 12.02 12.22 43.90
C TYR A 115 13.51 12.20 44.18
N ILE A 116 13.89 12.42 45.45
CA ILE A 116 15.29 12.49 45.88
C ILE A 116 15.56 11.32 46.81
N VAL A 117 16.60 10.55 46.50
CA VAL A 117 17.07 9.45 47.34
C VAL A 117 18.29 9.92 48.11
N GLY A 118 18.16 10.03 49.43
CA GLY A 118 19.27 10.27 50.35
C GLY A 118 19.74 8.96 50.97
N ASN A 119 21.03 8.64 50.84
CA ASN A 119 21.62 7.53 51.57
C ASN A 119 22.06 8.02 52.96
N PHE A 120 21.37 7.58 54.01
CA PHE A 120 21.67 7.94 55.40
C PHE A 120 22.31 6.77 56.14
N LYS A 121 23.23 7.06 57.06
CA LYS A 121 23.78 6.03 57.94
C LYS A 121 22.71 5.56 58.92
N GLU A 122 22.68 4.28 59.25
CA GLU A 122 21.70 3.69 60.17
C GLU A 122 21.66 4.41 61.53
N THR A 123 22.82 4.88 62.02
CA THR A 123 22.94 5.70 63.23
C THR A 123 22.25 7.07 63.15
N GLN A 124 21.92 7.53 61.95
CA GLN A 124 21.26 8.81 61.67
C GLN A 124 19.76 8.62 61.37
N LEU A 125 19.29 7.39 61.06
CA LEU A 125 17.87 7.12 60.80
C LEU A 125 16.99 7.21 62.05
N GLY A 126 17.54 6.91 63.23
CA GLY A 126 16.76 6.82 64.48
C GLY A 126 16.08 8.12 64.93
N ARG A 127 16.34 9.25 64.25
CA ARG A 127 15.73 10.56 64.54
C ARG A 127 14.80 11.08 63.43
N MET A 128 14.65 10.35 62.33
CA MET A 128 13.82 10.77 61.20
C MET A 128 12.40 10.23 61.32
N VAL A 129 11.40 11.08 61.01
CA VAL A 129 9.99 10.69 61.03
C VAL A 129 9.36 10.92 59.64
N PRO A 130 8.50 10.01 59.14
CA PRO A 130 7.76 10.25 57.89
C PRO A 130 6.97 11.56 57.93
N GLY A 131 7.09 12.38 56.88
CA GLY A 131 6.40 13.68 56.78
C GLY A 131 7.20 14.87 57.32
N GLU A 132 8.40 14.65 57.85
CA GLU A 132 9.30 15.70 58.30
C GLU A 132 9.73 16.60 57.11
N LYS A 133 9.69 17.93 57.32
CA LYS A 133 10.09 18.89 56.29
C LYS A 133 11.60 18.86 56.12
N VAL A 134 12.06 18.66 54.88
CA VAL A 134 13.48 18.66 54.53
C VAL A 134 13.81 19.89 53.68
N ARG A 135 15.04 20.40 53.85
CA ARG A 135 15.64 21.40 52.95
C ARG A 135 16.68 20.71 52.09
N ILE A 136 16.66 20.98 50.79
CA ILE A 136 17.55 20.35 49.82
C ILE A 136 18.23 21.47 49.04
N THR A 137 19.55 21.48 49.04
CA THR A 137 20.36 22.41 48.22
C THR A 137 21.10 21.58 47.18
N VAL A 138 21.07 22.01 45.91
CA VAL A 138 21.71 21.31 44.80
C VAL A 138 22.82 22.19 44.24
N ASP A 139 24.07 21.77 44.41
CA ASP A 139 25.25 22.55 44.01
C ASP A 139 25.36 22.78 42.49
N ALA A 140 24.68 21.96 41.67
CA ALA A 140 24.65 22.12 40.21
C ALA A 140 23.84 23.34 39.74
N ILE A 141 23.09 23.99 40.65
CA ILE A 141 22.30 25.18 40.38
C ILE A 141 22.73 26.23 41.41
N ASP A 142 23.72 27.06 41.06
CA ASP A 142 24.26 28.07 41.98
C ASP A 142 23.13 28.91 42.62
N GLY A 143 22.90 28.68 43.92
CA GLY A 143 22.17 29.60 44.79
C GLY A 143 20.64 29.43 44.93
N GLN A 144 20.03 28.32 44.48
CA GLN A 144 18.61 28.07 44.77
C GLN A 144 18.44 26.93 45.79
N SER A 145 17.88 27.28 46.96
CA SER A 145 17.54 26.37 48.07
C SER A 145 16.03 26.16 48.20
#